data_AF-A0A0S7XI51-F1
#
_entry.id   AF-A0A0S7XI51-F1
#
_cell.length_a   1.000
_cell.length_b   1.000
_cell.length_c   1.000
_cell.angle_alpha   90.00
_cell.angle_beta   90.00
_cell.angle_gamma   90.00
#
_symmetry.space_group_name_H-M   'P 1'
#
loop_
_entity.id
_entity.type
_entity.pdbx_description
1 polymer ?
#
loop_
_entity_poly.entity_id
_entity_poly.type
_entity_poly.pdbx_seq_one_letter_code
_entity_poly.pdbx_strand_id
1 'polypeptide(L)'
;QYLAYVILRITQNKEKKTVGYISEYAGARSAIISSLNEVISRYKLDGLSFTVPEYDEDFLLNLRNLGLEGKKDFLLGHTVKIINFSRLMQDLLPLVEARIGQETARAMEFGKDDKGFYISLGRKRFVLPDEESLLHFVFGLPRRKAPVPKDKELAKILKRIFPLPSVVPGLNYV
;
A
#
# COMPACT_ATOMS: atom_id res chain seq x y z
N GLN A 1 -16.27 -8.46 -27.68
CA GLN A 1 -15.24 -7.76 -26.88
C GLN A 1 -15.42 -8.21 -25.44
N TYR A 2 -14.36 -8.61 -24.74
CA TYR A 2 -14.46 -9.03 -23.34
C TYR A 2 -14.43 -7.80 -22.41
N LEU A 3 -15.29 -7.76 -21.40
CA LEU A 3 -15.38 -6.65 -20.44
C LEU A 3 -14.43 -6.81 -19.24
N ALA A 4 -13.99 -8.03 -18.94
CA ALA A 4 -13.09 -8.37 -17.85
C ALA A 4 -12.42 -9.74 -18.05
N TYR A 5 -11.36 -10.01 -17.30
CA TYR A 5 -10.78 -11.34 -17.14
C TYR A 5 -10.41 -11.63 -15.68
N VAL A 6 -10.30 -12.92 -15.36
CA VAL A 6 -9.78 -13.44 -14.08
C VAL A 6 -8.82 -14.59 -14.36
N ILE A 7 -7.72 -14.69 -13.61
CA ILE A 7 -6.83 -15.85 -13.59
C ILE A 7 -7.16 -16.66 -12.34
N LEU A 8 -7.69 -17.87 -12.55
CA LEU A 8 -8.11 -18.78 -11.49
C LEU A 8 -7.05 -19.87 -11.26
N ARG A 9 -6.67 -20.06 -10.00
CA ARG A 9 -5.91 -21.24 -9.53
C ARG A 9 -6.85 -22.15 -8.76
N ILE A 10 -6.89 -23.42 -9.13
CA ILE A 10 -7.73 -24.42 -8.45
C ILE A 10 -6.80 -25.40 -7.72
N THR A 11 -7.12 -25.66 -6.45
CA THR A 11 -6.36 -26.58 -5.60
C THR A 11 -7.32 -27.37 -4.71
N GLN A 12 -6.88 -28.55 -4.24
CA GLN A 12 -7.59 -29.29 -3.20
C GLN A 12 -6.92 -29.04 -1.86
N ASN A 13 -7.71 -28.64 -0.85
CA ASN A 13 -7.21 -28.45 0.50
C ASN A 13 -7.02 -29.81 1.22
N LYS A 14 -6.49 -29.79 2.46
CA LYS A 14 -6.28 -31.00 3.28
C LYS A 14 -7.57 -31.79 3.56
N GLU A 15 -8.74 -31.17 3.44
CA GLU A 15 -10.06 -31.77 3.60
C GLU A 15 -10.66 -32.28 2.28
N LYS A 16 -9.88 -32.32 1.18
CA LYS A 16 -10.32 -32.67 -0.18
C LYS A 16 -11.38 -31.74 -0.78
N LYS A 17 -11.57 -30.54 -0.22
CA LYS A 17 -12.42 -29.51 -0.83
C LYS A 17 -11.69 -28.84 -1.98
N THR A 18 -12.38 -28.66 -3.10
CA THR A 18 -11.90 -27.97 -4.29
C THR A 18 -12.07 -26.47 -4.09
N VAL A 19 -10.98 -25.75 -3.92
CA VAL A 19 -10.99 -24.31 -3.66
C VAL A 19 -10.34 -23.54 -4.80
N GLY A 20 -10.98 -22.44 -5.18
CA GLY A 20 -10.46 -21.50 -6.17
C GLY A 20 -9.80 -20.29 -5.53
N TYR A 21 -8.70 -19.84 -6.12
CA TYR A 21 -8.06 -18.57 -5.81
C TYR A 21 -7.93 -17.72 -7.07
N ILE A 22 -8.56 -16.55 -7.13
CA ILE A 22 -8.30 -15.59 -8.22
C ILE A 22 -6.97 -14.90 -7.91
N SER A 23 -5.94 -15.24 -8.69
CA SER A 23 -4.60 -14.66 -8.51
C SER A 23 -4.43 -13.32 -9.19
N GLU A 24 -5.26 -13.03 -10.20
CA GLU A 24 -5.22 -11.80 -10.98
C GLU A 24 -6.59 -11.54 -11.58
N TYR A 25 -6.96 -10.26 -11.72
CA TYR A 25 -8.15 -9.85 -12.43
C TYR A 25 -7.96 -8.45 -13.04
N ALA A 26 -8.67 -8.17 -14.12
CA ALA A 26 -8.79 -6.80 -14.65
C ALA A 26 -10.09 -6.61 -15.42
N GLY A 27 -10.47 -5.34 -15.65
CA GLY A 27 -11.66 -4.94 -16.39
C GLY A 27 -12.83 -4.51 -15.50
N ALA A 28 -14.05 -4.55 -16.01
CA ALA A 28 -15.23 -4.06 -15.32
C ALA A 28 -15.53 -4.88 -14.05
N ARG A 29 -15.60 -4.21 -12.89
CA ARG A 29 -15.82 -4.84 -11.57
C ARG A 29 -17.18 -5.53 -11.49
N SER A 30 -18.20 -4.90 -12.09
CA SER A 30 -19.52 -5.51 -12.25
C SER A 30 -19.44 -6.84 -13.02
N ALA A 31 -18.71 -6.89 -14.13
CA ALA A 31 -18.54 -8.11 -14.92
C ALA A 31 -17.82 -9.21 -14.12
N ILE A 32 -16.79 -8.87 -13.34
CA ILE A 32 -16.11 -9.82 -12.45
C ILE A 32 -17.09 -10.38 -11.42
N ILE A 33 -17.81 -9.52 -10.70
CA ILE A 33 -18.80 -9.90 -9.68
C ILE A 33 -19.87 -10.82 -10.27
N SER A 34 -20.45 -10.43 -11.41
CA SER A 34 -21.49 -11.21 -12.09
C SER A 34 -21.00 -12.59 -12.53
N SER A 35 -19.69 -12.76 -12.76
CA SER A 35 -19.10 -14.03 -13.16
C SER A 35 -18.78 -14.99 -12.00
N LEU A 36 -18.75 -14.53 -10.74
CA LEU A 36 -18.25 -15.33 -9.62
C LEU A 36 -19.08 -16.60 -9.39
N ASN A 37 -20.41 -16.50 -9.45
CA ASN A 37 -21.29 -17.67 -9.30
C ASN A 37 -21.08 -18.69 -10.44
N GLU A 38 -20.95 -18.21 -11.67
CA GLU A 38 -20.69 -19.07 -12.83
C GLU A 38 -19.34 -19.79 -12.68
N VAL A 39 -18.29 -19.11 -12.20
CA VAL A 39 -16.99 -19.73 -11.91
C VAL A 39 -17.13 -20.83 -10.85
N ILE A 40 -17.83 -20.56 -9.76
CA ILE A 40 -18.06 -21.55 -8.68
C ILE A 40 -18.79 -22.78 -9.23
N SER A 41 -19.88 -22.57 -9.97
CA SER A 41 -20.69 -23.66 -10.53
C SER A 41 -19.93 -24.46 -11.59
N ARG A 42 -19.26 -23.78 -12.52
CA ARG A 42 -18.52 -24.40 -13.64
C ARG A 42 -17.40 -25.30 -13.16
N TYR A 43 -16.67 -24.87 -12.13
CA TYR A 43 -15.52 -25.62 -11.61
C TYR A 43 -15.84 -26.43 -10.34
N LYS A 44 -17.12 -26.48 -9.92
CA LYS A 44 -17.59 -27.18 -8.72
C LYS A 44 -16.76 -26.84 -7.48
N LEU A 45 -16.53 -25.54 -7.27
CA LEU A 45 -15.72 -25.06 -6.17
C LEU A 45 -16.52 -25.11 -4.86
N ASP A 46 -15.93 -25.65 -3.81
CA ASP A 46 -16.44 -25.55 -2.44
C ASP A 46 -16.22 -24.15 -1.84
N GLY A 47 -15.33 -23.36 -2.44
CA GLY A 47 -15.06 -21.99 -2.04
C GLY A 47 -14.21 -21.25 -3.06
N LEU A 48 -14.41 -19.94 -3.14
CA LEU A 48 -13.63 -19.03 -3.97
C LEU A 48 -13.09 -17.91 -3.09
N SER A 49 -11.81 -17.64 -3.22
CA SER A 49 -11.12 -16.57 -2.50
C SER A 49 -10.29 -15.75 -3.47
N PHE A 50 -10.08 -14.49 -3.15
CA PHE A 50 -9.22 -13.62 -3.93
C PHE A 50 -8.86 -12.41 -3.11
N THR A 51 -7.85 -11.68 -3.56
CA THR A 51 -7.40 -10.49 -2.84
C THR A 51 -7.72 -9.25 -3.66
N VAL A 52 -8.41 -8.31 -3.01
CA VAL A 52 -8.72 -7.00 -3.59
C VAL A 52 -7.74 -5.99 -3.00
N PRO A 53 -6.99 -5.26 -3.82
CA PRO A 53 -6.13 -4.21 -3.31
C PRO A 53 -6.93 -3.13 -2.59
N GLU A 54 -6.36 -2.56 -1.52
CA GLU A 54 -7.08 -1.61 -0.66
C GLU A 54 -7.55 -0.33 -1.37
N TYR A 55 -6.91 0.04 -2.48
CA TYR A 55 -7.27 1.22 -3.29
C TYR A 55 -8.44 0.98 -4.26
N ASP A 56 -8.88 -0.27 -4.48
CA ASP A 56 -10.06 -0.56 -5.31
C ASP A 56 -11.34 -0.47 -4.43
N GLU A 57 -11.61 0.75 -3.94
CA GLU A 57 -12.70 1.02 -3.00
C GLU A 57 -14.07 0.64 -3.57
N ASP A 58 -14.30 0.90 -4.86
CA ASP A 58 -15.53 0.55 -5.55
C ASP A 58 -15.77 -0.97 -5.56
N PHE A 59 -14.72 -1.75 -5.84
CA PHE A 59 -14.87 -3.21 -5.81
C PHE A 59 -15.12 -3.71 -4.39
N LEU A 60 -14.38 -3.19 -3.40
CA LEU A 60 -14.58 -3.53 -1.99
C LEU A 60 -16.00 -3.21 -1.51
N LEU A 61 -16.54 -2.05 -1.88
CA LEU A 61 -17.90 -1.64 -1.51
C LEU A 61 -18.93 -2.58 -2.13
N ASN A 62 -18.80 -2.89 -3.43
CA ASN A 62 -19.72 -3.80 -4.12
C ASN A 62 -19.70 -5.20 -3.51
N LEU A 63 -18.54 -5.72 -3.12
CA LEU A 63 -18.42 -7.02 -2.44
C LEU A 63 -19.07 -7.00 -1.06
N ARG A 64 -18.90 -5.92 -0.28
CA ARG A 64 -19.57 -5.78 1.03
C ARG A 64 -21.09 -5.72 0.89
N ASN A 65 -21.61 -5.05 -0.12
CA ASN A 65 -23.05 -5.00 -0.40
C ASN A 65 -23.63 -6.39 -0.73
N LEU A 66 -22.79 -7.33 -1.15
CA LEU A 66 -23.16 -8.73 -1.38
C LEU A 66 -22.92 -9.63 -0.16
N GLY A 67 -22.57 -9.06 1.00
CA GLY A 67 -22.29 -9.80 2.23
C GLY A 67 -20.94 -10.52 2.22
N LEU A 68 -20.04 -10.20 1.28
CA LEU A 68 -18.71 -10.79 1.20
C LEU A 68 -17.73 -10.01 2.07
N GLU A 69 -17.03 -10.74 2.95
CA GLU A 69 -15.98 -10.18 3.81
C GLU A 69 -14.59 -10.53 3.26
N GLY A 70 -13.64 -9.60 3.46
CA GLY A 70 -12.26 -9.75 2.99
C GLY A 70 -11.25 -9.45 4.08
N LYS A 71 -10.07 -10.05 3.98
CA LYS A 71 -8.91 -9.67 4.80
C LYS A 71 -8.18 -8.52 4.11
N LYS A 72 -7.87 -7.48 4.88
CA LYS A 72 -7.09 -6.34 4.40
C LYS A 72 -5.61 -6.72 4.36
N ASP A 73 -4.97 -6.48 3.21
CA ASP A 73 -3.52 -6.55 3.10
C ASP A 73 -3.00 -5.44 2.18
N PHE A 74 -2.05 -4.66 2.68
CA PHE A 74 -1.57 -3.42 2.05
C PHE A 74 -0.50 -3.69 0.99
N LEU A 75 0.21 -4.83 1.05
CA LEU A 75 1.26 -5.22 0.10
C LEU A 75 1.09 -6.69 -0.28
N LEU A 76 0.16 -6.98 -1.18
CA LEU A 76 -0.27 -8.34 -1.55
C LEU A 76 0.89 -9.27 -1.94
N GLY A 77 1.47 -9.99 -0.97
CA GLY A 77 2.63 -10.87 -1.20
C GLY A 77 3.93 -10.14 -1.54
N HIS A 78 4.01 -8.82 -1.28
CA HIS A 78 5.18 -8.00 -1.59
C HIS A 78 5.78 -7.36 -0.34
N THR A 79 7.06 -7.01 -0.42
CA THR A 79 7.79 -6.28 0.61
C THR A 79 8.36 -5.01 0.00
N VAL A 80 8.22 -3.89 0.71
CA VAL A 80 8.83 -2.61 0.32
C VAL A 80 9.99 -2.30 1.27
N LYS A 81 11.10 -1.83 0.74
CA LYS A 81 12.27 -1.37 1.51
C LYS A 81 12.81 -0.07 0.92
N ILE A 82 13.10 0.90 1.79
CA ILE A 82 13.84 2.11 1.41
C ILE A 82 15.34 1.80 1.52
N ILE A 83 16.01 1.66 0.38
CA ILE A 83 17.44 1.29 0.30
C ILE A 83 18.33 2.45 0.78
N ASN A 84 18.08 3.66 0.29
CA ASN A 84 18.81 4.86 0.68
C ASN A 84 17.83 6.01 0.89
N PHE A 85 17.57 6.34 2.16
CA PHE A 85 16.59 7.35 2.53
C PHE A 85 16.98 8.76 2.08
N SER A 86 18.25 9.14 2.22
CA SER A 86 18.73 10.46 1.81
C SER A 86 18.56 10.66 0.30
N ARG A 87 18.99 9.68 -0.48
CA ARG A 87 18.85 9.71 -1.95
C ARG A 87 17.39 9.70 -2.40
N LEU A 88 16.55 8.87 -1.78
CA LEU A 88 15.10 8.88 -2.05
C LEU A 88 14.51 10.28 -1.86
N MET A 89 14.84 10.96 -0.76
CA MET A 89 14.31 12.30 -0.50
C MET A 89 14.90 13.37 -1.42
N GLN A 90 16.14 13.20 -1.87
CA GLN A 90 16.74 14.04 -2.91
C GLN A 90 16.01 13.88 -4.26
N ASP A 91 15.74 12.64 -4.67
CA ASP A 91 15.00 12.35 -5.91
C ASP A 91 13.57 12.88 -5.84
N LEU A 92 12.98 12.88 -4.64
CA LEU A 92 11.63 13.41 -4.37
C LEU A 92 11.61 14.91 -4.02
N LEU A 93 12.74 15.61 -4.07
CA LEU A 93 12.82 17.03 -3.73
C LEU A 93 11.78 17.88 -4.47
N PRO A 94 11.50 17.70 -5.78
CA PRO A 94 10.46 18.47 -6.46
C PRO A 94 9.07 18.32 -5.84
N LEU A 95 8.70 17.11 -5.39
CA LEU A 95 7.43 16.86 -4.69
C LEU A 95 7.41 17.54 -3.32
N VAL A 96 8.54 17.52 -2.60
CA VAL A 96 8.68 18.18 -1.29
C VAL A 96 8.58 19.70 -1.46
N GLU A 97 9.29 20.29 -2.42
CA GLU A 97 9.24 21.72 -2.76
C GLU A 97 7.80 22.15 -3.09
N ALA A 98 7.07 21.35 -3.87
CA ALA A 98 5.66 21.63 -4.19
C ALA A 98 4.75 21.60 -2.95
N ARG A 99 5.04 20.75 -1.95
CA ARG A 99 4.21 20.59 -0.75
C ARG A 99 4.47 21.64 0.32
N ILE A 100 5.71 22.07 0.51
CA ILE A 100 6.12 22.94 1.63
C ILE A 100 6.88 24.21 1.25
N GLY A 101 7.14 24.43 -0.04
CA GLY A 101 7.91 25.57 -0.55
C GLY A 101 9.40 25.26 -0.68
N GLN A 102 10.04 25.90 -1.66
CA GLN A 102 11.43 25.64 -2.05
C GLN A 102 12.43 25.91 -0.94
N GLU A 103 12.32 27.04 -0.25
CA GLU A 103 13.24 27.44 0.81
C GLU A 103 13.21 26.43 1.97
N THR A 104 12.02 26.09 2.46
CA THR A 104 11.88 25.13 3.55
C THR A 104 12.34 23.74 3.14
N ALA A 105 11.99 23.29 1.93
CA ALA A 105 12.37 21.96 1.44
C ALA A 105 13.89 21.79 1.34
N ARG A 106 14.61 22.81 0.85
CA ARG A 106 16.07 22.77 0.71
C ARG A 106 16.82 22.93 2.03
N ALA A 107 16.17 23.48 3.05
CA ALA A 107 16.72 23.56 4.40
C ALA A 107 16.52 22.26 5.21
N MET A 108 15.79 21.28 4.68
CA MET A 108 15.61 19.98 5.32
C MET A 108 16.76 19.04 5.01
N GLU A 109 17.12 18.24 6.01
CA GLU A 109 18.11 17.19 5.87
C GLU A 109 17.49 15.82 6.19
N PHE A 110 17.87 14.82 5.39
CA PHE A 110 17.41 13.45 5.49
C PHE A 110 18.61 12.51 5.47
N GLY A 111 18.68 11.59 6.44
CA GLY A 111 19.82 10.69 6.51
C GLY A 111 19.64 9.54 7.49
N LYS A 112 20.74 8.86 7.76
CA LYS A 112 20.85 7.77 8.72
C LYS A 112 22.15 7.91 9.50
N ASP A 113 22.10 7.69 10.81
CA ASP A 113 23.27 7.56 11.67
C ASP A 113 23.10 6.39 12.65
N ASP A 114 23.92 6.37 13.71
CA ASP A 114 23.93 5.36 14.76
C ASP A 114 22.60 5.24 15.52
N LYS A 115 21.80 6.31 15.54
CA LYS A 115 20.49 6.36 16.24
C LYS A 115 19.32 5.98 15.35
N GLY A 116 19.54 5.77 14.06
CA GLY A 116 18.52 5.42 13.07
C GLY A 116 18.41 6.44 11.95
N PHE A 117 17.25 6.47 11.30
CA PHE A 117 16.96 7.45 10.25
C PHE A 117 16.56 8.78 10.88
N TYR A 118 16.94 9.89 10.25
CA TYR A 118 16.60 11.21 10.77
C TYR A 118 16.05 12.15 9.71
N ILE A 119 15.25 13.09 10.20
CA ILE A 119 14.74 14.23 9.46
C ILE A 119 15.01 15.47 10.31
N SER A 120 15.74 16.44 9.77
CA SER A 120 16.07 17.69 10.48
C SER A 120 15.67 18.93 9.70
N LEU A 121 15.41 20.00 10.45
CA LEU A 121 15.24 21.37 9.96
C LEU A 121 15.89 22.32 10.96
N GLY A 122 17.05 22.88 10.62
CA GLY A 122 17.88 23.63 11.56
C GLY A 122 18.27 22.78 12.78
N ARG A 123 17.97 23.26 13.99
CA ARG A 123 18.28 22.53 15.24
C ARG A 123 17.25 21.46 15.61
N LYS A 124 16.15 21.36 14.87
CA LYS A 124 15.05 20.43 15.14
C LYS A 124 15.35 19.11 14.47
N ARG A 125 15.24 18.02 15.22
CA ARG A 125 15.56 16.69 14.72
C ARG A 125 14.52 15.67 15.16
N PHE A 126 14.07 14.87 14.20
CA PHE A 126 13.18 13.74 14.40
C PHE A 126 13.91 12.47 13.99
N VAL A 127 13.83 11.44 14.82
CA VAL A 127 14.56 10.17 14.63
C VAL A 127 13.56 9.01 14.56
N LEU A 128 13.78 8.15 13.58
CA LEU A 128 13.05 6.92 13.31
C LEU A 128 14.02 5.75 13.57
N PRO A 129 13.77 4.91 14.58
CA PRO A 129 14.78 4.00 15.11
C PRO A 129 15.15 2.86 14.14
N ASP A 130 14.23 2.45 13.27
CA ASP A 130 14.36 1.26 12.43
C ASP A 130 13.68 1.43 11.06
N GLU A 131 13.93 0.45 10.16
CA GLU A 131 13.39 0.44 8.80
C GLU A 131 11.85 0.36 8.78
N GLU A 132 11.25 -0.35 9.74
CA GLU A 132 9.80 -0.49 9.84
C GLU A 132 9.14 0.86 10.17
N SER A 133 9.69 1.58 11.14
CA SER A 133 9.29 2.93 11.55
C SER A 133 9.43 3.90 10.39
N LEU A 134 10.52 3.81 9.62
CA LEU A 134 10.73 4.64 8.43
C LEU A 134 9.67 4.37 7.36
N LEU A 135 9.50 3.11 6.96
CA LEU A 135 8.54 2.73 5.91
C LEU A 135 7.12 3.16 6.28
N HIS A 136 6.76 2.95 7.54
CA HIS A 136 5.46 3.30 8.03
C HIS A 136 5.24 4.82 8.10
N PHE A 137 6.25 5.58 8.53
CA PHE A 137 6.18 7.05 8.51
C PHE A 137 6.09 7.60 7.08
N VAL A 138 6.89 7.05 6.17
CA VAL A 138 7.00 7.55 4.79
C VAL A 138 5.77 7.19 3.96
N PHE A 139 5.22 5.98 4.07
CA PHE A 139 4.14 5.48 3.20
C PHE A 139 2.78 5.35 3.90
N GLY A 140 2.68 5.57 5.21
CA GLY A 140 1.40 5.51 5.94
C GLY A 140 0.83 4.08 6.05
N LEU A 141 1.68 3.06 6.13
CA LEU A 141 1.28 1.65 6.21
C LEU A 141 0.34 1.38 7.42
N PRO A 142 -0.81 0.72 7.26
CA PRO A 142 -1.85 0.63 8.30
C PRO A 142 -1.51 -0.23 9.54
N ARG A 143 -0.32 -0.84 9.59
CA ARG A 143 0.03 -1.88 10.57
C ARG A 143 0.45 -1.37 11.96
N ARG A 144 0.78 -0.08 12.13
CA ARG A 144 1.15 0.51 13.44
C ARG A 144 0.62 1.95 13.57
N LYS A 145 0.91 2.65 14.68
CA LYS A 145 0.82 4.13 14.75
C LYS A 145 2.14 4.77 14.33
N ALA A 146 2.10 5.69 13.38
CA ALA A 146 3.31 6.31 12.85
C ALA A 146 4.03 7.08 13.97
N PRO A 147 5.37 7.02 14.05
CA PRO A 147 6.10 7.84 15.02
C PRO A 147 5.79 9.32 14.78
N VAL A 148 5.59 10.08 15.85
CA VAL A 148 5.23 11.51 15.77
C VAL A 148 6.39 12.37 16.28
N PRO A 149 6.82 13.40 15.54
CA PRO A 149 7.82 14.33 16.04
C PRO A 149 7.34 15.06 17.30
N LYS A 150 8.23 15.17 18.30
CA LYS A 150 7.94 15.91 19.53
C LYS A 150 7.85 17.42 19.30
N ASP A 151 8.64 17.94 18.36
CA ASP A 151 8.58 19.35 17.96
C ASP A 151 7.33 19.63 17.10
N LYS A 152 6.48 20.54 17.56
CA LYS A 152 5.17 20.82 16.94
C LYS A 152 5.28 21.44 15.54
N GLU A 153 6.29 22.28 15.30
CA GLU A 153 6.48 22.92 14.00
C GLU A 153 7.02 21.92 12.99
N LEU A 154 8.02 21.13 13.37
CA LEU A 154 8.51 20.04 12.54
C LEU A 154 7.39 19.05 12.24
N ALA A 155 6.58 18.68 13.23
CA ALA A 155 5.41 17.82 13.03
C ALA A 155 4.41 18.41 12.01
N LYS A 156 4.15 19.73 12.05
CA LYS A 156 3.25 20.39 11.10
C LYS A 156 3.79 20.35 9.67
N ILE A 157 5.10 20.53 9.49
CA ILE A 157 5.78 20.46 8.19
C ILE A 157 5.75 19.02 7.67
N LEU A 158 6.15 18.05 8.50
CA LEU A 158 6.21 16.65 8.06
C LEU A 158 4.83 16.08 7.70
N LYS A 159 3.75 16.53 8.35
CA LYS A 159 2.37 16.18 7.95
C LYS A 159 1.97 16.68 6.57
N ARG A 160 2.64 17.70 6.03
CA ARG A 160 2.41 18.17 4.65
C ARG A 160 3.20 17.34 3.63
N ILE A 161 4.29 16.71 4.05
CA ILE A 161 5.16 15.90 3.19
C ILE A 161 4.72 14.43 3.20
N PHE A 162 4.34 13.90 4.36
CA PHE A 162 4.05 12.48 4.56
C PHE A 162 2.58 12.24 4.91
N PRO A 163 1.99 11.10 4.49
CA PRO A 163 2.64 10.05 3.71
C PRO A 163 2.86 10.46 2.24
N LEU A 164 3.88 9.86 1.64
CA LEU A 164 4.08 9.88 0.19
C LEU A 164 3.06 8.94 -0.48
N PRO A 165 2.71 9.17 -1.75
CA PRO A 165 1.95 8.21 -2.54
C PRO A 165 2.60 6.83 -2.45
N SER A 166 1.81 5.81 -2.10
CA SER A 166 2.34 4.47 -1.87
C SER A 166 2.82 3.82 -3.17
N VAL A 167 3.88 3.02 -3.10
CA VAL A 167 4.28 2.14 -4.19
C VAL A 167 3.35 0.94 -4.19
N VAL A 168 2.46 0.89 -5.17
CA VAL A 168 1.46 -0.15 -5.29
C VAL A 168 1.88 -1.15 -6.38
N PRO A 169 2.26 -2.40 -6.01
CA PRO A 169 2.46 -3.47 -6.98
C PRO A 169 1.19 -3.72 -7.81
N GLY A 170 1.35 -3.88 -9.12
CA GLY A 170 0.24 -4.04 -10.07
C GLY A 170 -0.41 -2.74 -10.57
N LEU A 171 -0.10 -1.58 -9.97
CA LEU A 171 -0.56 -0.27 -10.45
C LEU A 171 0.61 0.61 -10.94
N ASN A 172 1.71 0.65 -10.16
CA ASN A 172 2.88 1.46 -10.47
C ASN A 172 4.06 0.64 -11.03
N TYR A 173 4.04 -0.68 -10.85
CA TYR A 173 5.07 -1.62 -11.30
C TYR A 173 4.39 -2.91 -11.76
N VAL A 174 4.66 -3.33 -12.99
CA VAL A 174 4.25 -4.62 -13.60
C VAL A 174 5.42 -5.58 -13.51
#